data_AF-A0A645DQ20-F1
#
_entry.id   AF-A0A645DQ20-F1
#
_cell.length_a   1.000
_cell.length_b   1.000
_cell.length_c   1.000
_cell.angle_alpha   90.00
_cell.angle_beta   90.00
_cell.angle_gamma   90.00
#
_symmetry.space_group_name_H-M   'P 1'
#
loop_
_entity.id
_entity.type
_entity.pdbx_description
1 polymer ?
#
loop_
_entity_poly.entity_id
_entity_poly.type
_entity_poly.pdbx_seq_one_letter_code
_entity_poly.pdbx_strand_id
1 'polypeptide(L)'
;MIKSSETIKKHTVIEMPISVMSNDTTVTKYVKVDINSSLEEKLNIIINSISQECFNGLPMNVTVFGKNTAKINLVEYKDSQKSRVSWKDDYLNDSTKEYTINTIVKNIIQDNYNGDWIEKVQLYYKDELIQID
;
A
#
# COMPACT_ATOMS: atom_id res chain seq x y z
N MET A 1 -5.72 43.20 -20.29
CA MET A 1 -4.51 42.37 -20.38
C MET A 1 -4.78 41.05 -19.67
N ILE A 2 -4.55 39.96 -20.41
CA ILE A 2 -4.36 38.53 -20.04
C ILE A 2 -5.33 37.92 -19.01
N LYS A 3 -6.19 37.04 -19.55
CA LYS A 3 -6.99 36.03 -18.83
C LYS A 3 -6.07 35.09 -18.03
N SER A 4 -6.22 35.04 -16.72
CA SER A 4 -5.78 33.88 -15.93
C SER A 4 -6.80 32.77 -16.12
N SER A 5 -6.57 31.92 -17.12
CA SER A 5 -7.27 30.64 -17.23
C SER A 5 -6.75 29.72 -16.12
N GLU A 6 -7.45 29.68 -14.99
CA GLU A 6 -7.38 28.54 -14.08
C GLU A 6 -7.74 27.30 -14.90
N THR A 7 -6.73 26.51 -15.23
CA THR A 7 -6.92 25.21 -15.85
C THR A 7 -7.59 24.33 -14.81
N ILE A 8 -8.91 24.18 -14.91
CA ILE A 8 -9.67 23.21 -14.14
C ILE A 8 -9.10 21.84 -14.53
N LYS A 9 -8.16 21.32 -13.73
CA LYS A 9 -7.69 19.94 -13.87
C LYS A 9 -8.90 19.06 -13.66
N LYS A 10 -9.40 18.44 -14.73
CA LYS A 10 -10.45 17.43 -14.64
C LYS A 10 -9.87 16.30 -13.78
N HIS A 11 -10.36 16.13 -12.55
CA HIS A 11 -9.97 15.03 -11.69
C HIS A 11 -10.43 13.73 -12.38
N THR A 12 -9.49 13.06 -13.02
CA THR A 12 -9.72 11.79 -13.67
C THR A 12 -9.33 10.71 -12.67
N VAL A 13 -10.30 9.95 -12.21
CA VAL A 13 -10.09 8.86 -11.24
C VAL A 13 -9.93 7.55 -11.99
N ILE A 14 -8.97 6.73 -11.57
CA ILE A 14 -8.81 5.34 -12.02
C ILE A 14 -9.08 4.39 -10.85
N GLU A 15 -9.47 3.16 -11.17
CA GLU A 15 -9.73 2.10 -10.19
C GLU A 15 -8.59 1.08 -10.23
N MET A 16 -7.86 0.98 -9.11
CA MET A 16 -6.74 0.06 -8.94
C MET A 16 -7.22 -1.18 -8.16
N PRO A 17 -7.03 -2.40 -8.69
CA PRO A 17 -7.49 -3.60 -8.01
C PRO A 17 -6.62 -3.90 -6.77
N ILE A 18 -7.22 -4.35 -5.68
CA ILE A 18 -6.53 -4.97 -4.56
C ILE A 18 -7.13 -6.35 -4.29
N SER A 19 -6.29 -7.34 -4.05
CA SER A 19 -6.66 -8.69 -3.62
C SER A 19 -6.73 -8.75 -2.10
N VAL A 20 -7.90 -9.09 -1.58
CA VAL A 20 -8.22 -9.20 -0.16
C VAL A 20 -8.66 -10.63 0.13
N MET A 21 -8.14 -11.24 1.20
CA MET A 21 -8.59 -12.56 1.64
C MET A 21 -9.81 -12.42 2.56
N SER A 22 -10.88 -13.13 2.23
CA SER A 22 -12.13 -13.14 2.97
C SER A 22 -12.70 -14.56 2.98
N ASN A 23 -12.89 -15.16 4.15
CA ASN A 23 -13.44 -16.51 4.33
C ASN A 23 -12.78 -17.55 3.40
N ASP A 24 -11.44 -17.67 3.47
CA ASP A 24 -10.61 -18.58 2.65
C ASP A 24 -10.67 -18.37 1.12
N THR A 25 -11.29 -17.27 0.68
CA THR A 25 -11.35 -16.88 -0.73
C THR A 25 -10.65 -15.56 -0.96
N THR A 26 -9.99 -15.41 -2.11
CA THR A 26 -9.44 -14.12 -2.54
C THR A 26 -10.50 -13.36 -3.31
N VAL A 27 -10.83 -12.16 -2.86
CA VAL A 27 -11.78 -11.24 -3.49
C VAL A 27 -11.02 -10.02 -4.01
N THR A 28 -11.32 -9.60 -5.23
CA THR A 28 -10.81 -8.35 -5.78
C THR A 28 -11.70 -7.19 -5.38
N LYS A 29 -11.12 -6.20 -4.69
CA LYS A 29 -11.73 -4.88 -4.44
C LYS A 29 -11.03 -3.83 -5.31
N TYR A 30 -11.65 -2.66 -5.46
CA TYR A 30 -11.11 -1.57 -6.27
C TYR A 30 -10.93 -0.31 -5.44
N VAL A 31 -9.73 0.26 -5.52
CA VAL A 31 -9.32 1.48 -4.83
C VAL A 31 -9.27 2.61 -5.83
N LYS A 32 -9.96 3.71 -5.53
CA LYS A 32 -10.01 4.89 -6.39
C LYS A 32 -8.79 5.78 -6.15
N VAL A 33 -8.05 6.08 -7.21
CA VAL A 33 -6.92 7.01 -7.16
C VAL A 33 -7.03 8.07 -8.25
N ASP A 34 -6.60 9.30 -7.96
CA ASP A 34 -6.51 10.35 -8.98
C ASP A 34 -5.36 10.03 -9.94
N ILE A 35 -5.58 10.07 -11.25
CA ILE A 35 -4.52 9.83 -12.24
C ILE A 35 -3.45 10.93 -12.18
N ASN A 36 -3.82 12.14 -11.73
CA ASN A 36 -2.94 13.30 -11.72
C ASN A 36 -2.11 13.41 -10.44
N SER A 37 -2.38 12.58 -9.43
CA SER A 37 -1.55 12.53 -8.22
C SER A 37 -0.21 11.84 -8.50
N SER A 38 0.77 12.16 -7.67
CA SER A 38 2.08 11.52 -7.69
C SER A 38 1.96 10.02 -7.42
N LEU A 39 2.97 9.26 -7.85
CA LEU A 39 3.03 7.82 -7.57
C LEU A 39 2.98 7.52 -6.07
N GLU A 40 3.68 8.32 -5.25
CA GLU A 40 3.67 8.16 -3.80
C GLU A 40 2.29 8.41 -3.18
N GLU A 41 1.55 9.43 -3.65
CA GLU A 41 0.17 9.68 -3.19
C GLU A 41 -0.78 8.52 -3.58
N LYS A 42 -0.66 8.01 -4.80
CA LYS A 42 -1.45 6.85 -5.26
C LYS A 42 -1.16 5.62 -4.40
N LEU A 43 0.12 5.34 -4.14
CA LEU A 43 0.54 4.23 -3.29
C LEU A 43 0.09 4.41 -1.84
N ASN A 44 0.13 5.63 -1.30
CA ASN A 44 -0.38 5.91 0.05
C ASN A 44 -1.87 5.53 0.18
N ILE A 45 -2.68 5.84 -0.83
CA ILE A 45 -4.10 5.43 -0.83
C ILE A 45 -4.21 3.90 -0.86
N ILE A 46 -3.44 3.23 -1.72
CA ILE A 46 -3.48 1.77 -1.88
C ILE A 46 -3.02 1.06 -0.60
N ILE A 47 -1.88 1.42 0.00
CA ILE A 47 -1.42 0.79 1.24
C ILE A 47 -2.44 1.00 2.37
N ASN A 48 -3.07 2.17 2.44
CA ASN A 48 -4.09 2.42 3.46
C ASN A 48 -5.29 1.50 3.27
N SER A 49 -5.74 1.29 2.04
CA SER A 49 -6.80 0.31 1.76
C SER A 49 -6.38 -1.12 2.10
N ILE A 50 -5.17 -1.55 1.71
CA ILE A 50 -4.64 -2.87 2.08
C ILE A 50 -4.58 -3.05 3.60
N SER A 51 -4.10 -2.03 4.33
CA SER A 51 -4.03 -2.02 5.79
C SER A 51 -5.39 -2.28 6.42
N GLN A 52 -6.42 -1.53 6.00
CA GLN A 52 -7.77 -1.66 6.55
C GLN A 52 -8.39 -3.02 6.23
N GLU A 53 -8.18 -3.51 5.02
CA GLU A 53 -8.85 -4.71 4.51
C GLU A 53 -8.18 -6.02 4.94
N CYS A 54 -6.85 -6.02 5.08
CA CYS A 54 -6.08 -7.24 5.32
C CYS A 54 -5.40 -7.28 6.70
N PHE A 55 -5.18 -6.11 7.34
CA PHE A 55 -4.26 -6.00 8.48
C PHE A 55 -4.83 -5.21 9.66
N ASN A 56 -6.16 -5.26 9.85
CA ASN A 56 -6.87 -4.59 10.94
C ASN A 56 -6.55 -3.08 11.06
N GLY A 57 -6.22 -2.43 9.94
CA GLY A 57 -5.93 -1.01 9.90
C GLY A 57 -4.56 -0.61 10.48
N LEU A 58 -3.64 -1.56 10.70
CA LEU A 58 -2.31 -1.27 11.19
C LEU A 58 -1.57 -0.27 10.29
N PRO A 59 -0.96 0.80 10.84
CA PRO A 59 -0.35 1.85 10.03
C PRO A 59 0.76 1.34 9.12
N MET A 60 0.80 1.90 7.91
CA MET A 60 1.87 1.74 6.95
C MET A 60 2.25 3.09 6.36
N ASN A 61 3.53 3.28 6.05
CA ASN A 61 4.02 4.45 5.33
C ASN A 61 4.71 4.00 4.05
N VAL A 62 4.56 4.75 2.95
CA VAL A 62 5.33 4.52 1.73
C VAL A 62 6.19 5.73 1.38
N THR A 63 7.38 5.45 0.89
CA THR A 63 8.24 6.43 0.22
C THR A 63 8.68 5.84 -1.11
N VAL A 64 8.59 6.63 -2.17
CA VAL A 64 9.09 6.23 -3.49
C VAL A 64 10.49 6.79 -3.67
N PHE A 65 11.43 5.93 -4.06
CA PHE A 65 12.80 6.35 -4.32
C PHE A 65 13.34 5.68 -5.59
N GLY A 66 14.29 6.35 -6.24
CA GLY A 66 14.69 6.00 -7.60
C GLY A 66 13.54 6.20 -8.58
N LYS A 67 13.53 5.45 -9.69
CA LYS A 67 12.50 5.58 -10.73
C LYS A 67 11.25 4.72 -10.49
N ASN A 68 11.34 3.63 -9.74
CA ASN A 68 10.30 2.60 -9.69
C ASN A 68 10.36 1.68 -8.44
N THR A 69 10.95 2.13 -7.33
CA THR A 69 11.02 1.34 -6.09
C THR A 69 10.23 2.00 -4.96
N ALA A 70 9.36 1.22 -4.31
CA ALA A 70 8.62 1.63 -3.11
C ALA A 70 9.27 1.04 -1.86
N LYS A 71 9.59 1.89 -0.87
CA LYS A 71 9.89 1.49 0.50
C LYS A 71 8.60 1.60 1.31
N ILE A 72 8.12 0.48 1.83
CA ILE A 72 6.96 0.44 2.73
C ILE A 72 7.46 0.14 4.14
N ASN A 73 7.12 1.00 5.09
CA ASN A 73 7.41 0.79 6.51
C ASN A 73 6.13 0.34 7.21
N LEU A 74 6.20 -0.81 7.88
CA LEU A 74 5.19 -1.32 8.78
C LEU A 74 5.37 -0.69 10.16
N VAL A 75 4.33 -0.01 10.64
CA VAL A 75 4.41 0.84 11.84
C VAL A 75 3.38 0.39 12.87
N GLU A 76 3.82 0.16 14.09
CA GLU A 76 2.91 -0.15 15.21
C GLU A 76 2.06 1.07 15.56
N TYR A 77 0.87 0.85 16.12
CA TYR A 77 0.14 1.94 16.73
C TYR A 77 0.95 2.55 17.88
N LYS A 78 0.99 3.90 17.92
CA LYS A 78 1.68 4.65 18.98
C LYS A 78 1.03 4.46 20.35
N ASP A 79 -0.26 4.12 20.39
CA ASP A 79 -1.05 3.96 21.60
C ASP A 79 -1.42 2.48 21.76
N SER A 80 -0.74 1.81 22.69
CA SER A 80 -0.96 0.40 23.00
C SER A 80 -2.35 0.11 23.57
N GLN A 81 -3.10 1.12 24.02
CA GLN A 81 -4.48 0.93 24.47
C GLN A 81 -5.49 0.84 23.30
N LYS A 82 -5.09 1.28 22.10
CA LYS A 82 -5.97 1.29 20.92
C LYS A 82 -5.86 0.04 20.05
N SER A 83 -4.91 -0.85 20.30
CA SER A 83 -4.72 -2.01 19.43
C SER A 83 -4.49 -3.30 20.20
N ARG A 84 -5.37 -4.27 19.94
CA ARG A 84 -5.15 -5.69 20.32
C ARG A 84 -4.31 -6.44 19.28
N VAL A 85 -3.90 -5.75 18.21
CA VAL A 85 -3.20 -6.33 17.05
C VAL A 85 -1.88 -5.57 16.86
N SER A 86 -0.83 -6.27 16.45
CA SER A 86 0.50 -5.71 16.18
C SER A 86 1.07 -6.30 14.90
N TRP A 87 1.95 -5.56 14.23
CA TRP A 87 2.69 -6.12 13.11
C TRP A 87 3.53 -7.30 13.57
N LYS A 88 4.26 -7.14 14.68
CA LYS A 88 5.18 -8.16 15.18
C LYS A 88 4.49 -9.49 15.50
N ASP A 89 3.48 -9.46 16.35
CA ASP A 89 2.96 -10.67 16.97
C ASP A 89 1.88 -11.34 16.10
N ASP A 90 1.13 -10.59 15.29
CA ASP A 90 0.02 -11.13 14.50
C ASP A 90 0.40 -11.40 13.03
N TYR A 91 1.26 -10.56 12.43
CA TYR A 91 1.49 -10.57 10.98
C TYR A 91 2.92 -10.84 10.53
N LEU A 92 3.91 -10.64 11.41
CA LEU A 92 5.33 -10.86 11.14
C LEU A 92 5.92 -12.00 11.99
N ASN A 93 5.07 -12.81 12.62
CA ASN A 93 5.46 -14.04 13.30
C ASN A 93 5.81 -15.14 12.28
N ASP A 94 6.43 -16.22 12.75
CA ASP A 94 6.93 -17.31 11.91
C ASP A 94 5.86 -17.96 11.03
N SER A 95 4.59 -17.95 11.44
CA SER A 95 3.49 -18.57 10.70
C SER A 95 2.86 -17.66 9.64
N THR A 96 2.90 -16.33 9.84
CA THR A 96 2.15 -15.38 9.01
C THR A 96 3.04 -14.46 8.18
N LYS A 97 4.34 -14.34 8.50
CA LYS A 97 5.28 -13.42 7.86
C LYS A 97 5.29 -13.54 6.34
N GLU A 98 5.45 -14.74 5.79
CA GLU A 98 5.53 -14.96 4.34
C GLU A 98 4.23 -14.50 3.65
N TYR A 99 3.08 -14.87 4.21
CA TYR A 99 1.77 -14.48 3.71
C TYR A 99 1.57 -12.96 3.74
N THR A 100 1.98 -12.29 4.82
CA THR A 100 1.91 -10.83 4.97
C THR A 100 2.73 -10.14 3.90
N ILE A 101 3.99 -10.55 3.70
CA ILE A 101 4.89 -9.98 2.69
C ILE A 101 4.29 -10.17 1.30
N ASN A 102 3.88 -11.39 0.96
CA ASN A 102 3.30 -11.72 -0.33
C ASN A 102 2.03 -10.91 -0.62
N THR A 103 1.16 -10.75 0.38
CA THR A 103 -0.07 -9.95 0.27
C THR A 103 0.24 -8.50 -0.04
N ILE A 104 1.18 -7.87 0.68
CA ILE A 104 1.53 -6.46 0.46
C ILE A 104 2.21 -6.28 -0.91
N VAL A 105 3.22 -7.11 -1.22
CA VAL A 105 4.03 -6.96 -2.44
C VAL A 105 3.18 -7.14 -3.70
N LYS A 106 2.37 -8.21 -3.77
CA LYS A 106 1.50 -8.49 -4.94
C LYS A 106 0.50 -7.37 -5.19
N ASN A 107 -0.08 -6.83 -4.12
CA ASN A 107 -1.02 -5.70 -4.21
C ASN A 107 -0.35 -4.38 -4.63
N ILE A 108 0.97 -4.25 -4.50
CA ILE A 108 1.66 -2.98 -4.81
C ILE A 108 2.30 -3.00 -6.19
N ILE A 109 2.84 -4.14 -6.65
CA ILE A 109 3.46 -4.24 -7.99
C ILE A 109 2.44 -4.05 -9.12
N GLN A 110 1.19 -4.48 -8.96
CA GLN A 110 0.11 -4.23 -9.94
C GLN A 110 0.49 -4.61 -11.38
N ASP A 111 0.98 -5.85 -11.59
CA ASP A 111 1.56 -6.33 -12.87
C ASP A 111 0.71 -6.07 -14.13
N ASN A 112 -0.60 -5.89 -13.99
CA ASN A 112 -1.54 -5.67 -15.10
C ASN A 112 -1.80 -4.18 -15.39
N TYR A 113 -1.17 -3.25 -14.69
CA TYR A 113 -1.32 -1.82 -14.94
C TYR A 113 -0.36 -1.34 -16.03
N ASN A 114 -0.90 -0.76 -17.10
CA ASN A 114 -0.12 -0.39 -18.29
C ASN A 114 0.54 1.00 -18.23
N GLY A 115 0.48 1.70 -17.10
CA GLY A 115 1.11 3.01 -16.91
C GLY A 115 2.42 2.91 -16.12
N ASP A 116 3.15 4.03 -16.03
CA ASP A 116 4.37 4.10 -15.20
C ASP A 116 4.03 3.79 -13.74
N TRP A 117 4.66 2.73 -13.22
CA TRP A 117 4.37 2.18 -11.89
C TRP A 117 5.62 1.66 -11.20
N ILE A 118 5.48 1.15 -9.98
CA ILE A 118 6.58 0.53 -9.25
C ILE A 118 6.85 -0.89 -9.76
N GLU A 119 8.12 -1.25 -9.83
CA GLU A 119 8.58 -2.61 -10.19
C GLU A 119 9.12 -3.37 -8.98
N LYS A 120 9.53 -2.64 -7.94
CA LYS A 120 10.18 -3.22 -6.75
C LYS A 120 9.55 -2.68 -5.49
N VAL A 121 9.34 -3.58 -4.53
CA VAL A 121 8.87 -3.25 -3.18
C VAL A 121 9.92 -3.71 -2.18
N GLN A 122 10.27 -2.84 -1.25
CA GLN A 122 11.05 -3.19 -0.07
C GLN A 122 10.19 -2.95 1.17
N LEU A 123 10.02 -3.98 1.98
CA LEU A 123 9.20 -3.92 3.19
C LEU A 123 10.11 -3.83 4.42
N TYR A 124 9.83 -2.90 5.32
CA TYR A 124 10.62 -2.64 6.51
C TYR A 124 9.75 -2.68 7.76
N TYR A 125 10.31 -3.14 8.87
CA TYR A 125 9.73 -3.04 10.20
C TYR A 125 10.81 -2.60 11.18
N LYS A 126 10.53 -1.54 11.97
CA LYS A 126 11.52 -0.93 12.88
C LYS A 126 12.87 -0.61 12.21
N ASP A 127 12.79 -0.01 11.02
CA ASP A 127 13.94 0.37 10.18
C ASP A 127 14.80 -0.79 9.64
N GLU A 128 14.39 -2.04 9.86
CA GLU A 128 15.05 -3.23 9.33
C GLU A 128 14.31 -3.77 8.10
N LEU A 129 15.06 -4.15 7.06
CA LEU A 129 14.51 -4.78 5.86
C LEU A 129 14.00 -6.18 6.23
N ILE A 130 12.72 -6.43 5.95
CA ILE A 130 12.11 -7.74 6.17
C ILE A 130 12.51 -8.66 5.02
N GLN A 131 13.07 -9.82 5.36
CA GLN A 131 13.42 -10.88 4.43
C GLN A 131 12.47 -12.07 4.61
N ILE A 132 12.26 -12.81 3.52
CA ILE A 132 11.70 -14.16 3.57
C ILE A 132 12.91 -15.09 3.72
N ASP A 133 12.85 -15.99 4.70
CA ASP A 133 13.91 -16.97 5.00
C ASP A 133 14.03 -18.04 3.89
#